data_AF-A0A816JWT4-F1
#
_entry.id   AF-A0A816JWT4-F1
#
_cell.length_a   1.000
_cell.length_b   1.000
_cell.length_c   1.000
_cell.angle_alpha   90.00
_cell.angle_beta   90.00
_cell.angle_gamma   90.00
#
_symmetry.space_group_name_H-M   'P 1'
#
loop_
_entity.id
_entity.type
_entity.pdbx_description
1 polymer ?
#
loop_
_entity_poly.entity_id
_entity_poly.type
_entity_poly.pdbx_seq_one_letter_code
_entity_poly.pdbx_strand_id
1 'polypeptide(L)'
;MAEPSLARLSALFFGFLLLLATYSWIVDKGMVPIPKAAGTEYRYNVQNKPIHMDRINPISIEQPEGPSFLVEDGHLVKWANWVFHVKADHRAGMIISQATVRDSETAGEPRSVMYKGFPSELFVPYMDPGELWYYKSYLDAGEIGLGPAAMPLVPLNDCPRNAYYIDGVFASPDGKAIVQPNMICLFERYAGDVSWRHSEILIPSADIRESRPKVTLVARMATSVGNYDYTFDWEFQTDGLIRVTVAASGMLMVKGTPYENVDDLGDKEDDSGPLISENVIGVVHDHFITFHLDMDIDGPMNNSFDKVHPEKQRVPTGKSPRKSYLKVKKYVAKTEKDAQSRLGNPAGYRIKPGGNAVSLLGHDDPPQIRGAFSNNQIWVTRYNRSEQFAGGVLVYQSHGDDTLQVWSDRDRSIENNDIVLWYTLGFHHIPCQEDYPVMPTVAASFELKPANFFESNPVIGVAPIFEKDLPVCRPFASS
;
A
#
# COMPACT_ATOMS: atom_id res chain seq x y z
N MET A 1 -0.72 -29.34 45.98
CA MET A 1 -1.06 -28.40 44.89
C MET A 1 -0.07 -28.69 43.78
N ALA A 2 -0.52 -29.33 42.70
CA ALA A 2 0.34 -29.61 41.55
C ALA A 2 0.55 -28.28 40.80
N GLU A 3 1.81 -27.96 40.48
CA GLU A 3 2.11 -26.92 39.48
C GLU A 3 1.33 -27.23 38.21
N PRO A 4 0.68 -26.25 37.56
CA PRO A 4 0.12 -26.47 36.24
C PRO A 4 1.30 -26.79 35.32
N SER A 5 1.37 -28.03 34.84
CA SER A 5 2.39 -28.41 33.86
C SER A 5 2.25 -27.50 32.65
N LEU A 6 3.24 -26.64 32.39
CA LEU A 6 3.31 -25.88 31.16
C LEU A 6 3.18 -26.87 30.00
N ALA A 7 2.12 -26.73 29.20
CA ALA A 7 1.96 -27.52 28.00
C ALA A 7 3.14 -27.20 27.09
N ARG A 8 3.94 -28.22 26.77
CA ARG A 8 5.05 -28.12 25.84
C ARG A 8 4.65 -28.88 24.58
N LEU A 9 4.98 -28.34 23.42
CA LEU A 9 4.86 -29.02 22.13
C LEU A 9 6.23 -29.18 21.52
N SER A 10 6.42 -30.26 20.77
CA SER A 10 7.57 -30.38 19.88
C SER A 10 7.53 -29.23 18.86
N ALA A 11 8.66 -28.60 18.62
CA ALA A 11 8.83 -27.65 17.53
C ALA A 11 8.86 -28.44 16.20
N LEU A 12 7.67 -28.59 15.62
CA LEU A 12 7.39 -29.46 14.48
C LEU A 12 7.26 -28.68 13.17
N PHE A 13 7.82 -29.24 12.11
CA PHE A 13 7.54 -28.81 10.73
C PHE A 13 7.26 -30.02 9.84
N PHE A 14 6.34 -29.83 8.89
CA PHE A 14 5.85 -30.89 8.01
C PHE A 14 6.01 -30.48 6.56
N GLY A 15 6.62 -31.34 5.75
CA GLY A 15 6.50 -31.27 4.30
C GLY A 15 5.27 -32.06 3.85
N PHE A 16 4.29 -31.43 3.20
CA PHE A 16 3.09 -32.09 2.70
C PHE A 16 3.00 -31.98 1.18
N LEU A 17 2.84 -33.12 0.51
CA LEU A 17 2.66 -33.21 -0.94
C LEU A 17 1.17 -33.07 -1.25
N LEU A 18 0.75 -31.87 -1.66
CA LEU A 18 -0.66 -31.53 -1.91
C LEU A 18 -1.33 -32.47 -2.93
N LEU A 19 -0.63 -32.83 -4.01
CA LEU A 19 -1.16 -33.73 -5.05
C LEU A 19 -1.42 -35.17 -4.56
N LEU A 20 -0.61 -35.64 -3.61
CA LEU A 20 -0.71 -37.00 -3.08
C LEU A 20 -1.50 -37.06 -1.78
N ALA A 21 -1.79 -35.90 -1.19
CA ALA A 21 -2.36 -35.76 0.14
C ALA A 21 -1.57 -36.53 1.23
N THR A 22 -0.22 -36.50 1.17
CA THR A 22 0.66 -37.23 2.08
C THR A 22 1.80 -36.36 2.64
N TYR A 23 2.29 -36.71 3.83
CA TYR A 23 3.52 -36.14 4.38
C TYR A 23 4.74 -36.72 3.67
N SER A 24 5.63 -35.84 3.20
CA SER A 24 6.92 -36.23 2.64
C SER A 24 8.00 -36.35 3.72
N TRP A 25 7.94 -35.52 4.76
CA TRP A 25 8.93 -35.50 5.85
C TRP A 25 8.40 -34.71 7.05
N ILE A 26 9.00 -34.97 8.22
CA ILE A 26 8.68 -34.33 9.50
C ILE A 26 9.99 -33.99 10.20
N VAL A 27 10.13 -32.76 10.70
CA VAL A 27 11.25 -32.31 11.52
C VAL A 27 10.74 -32.01 12.93
N ASP A 28 11.36 -32.58 13.96
CA ASP A 28 11.11 -32.29 15.37
C ASP A 28 12.41 -31.76 16.02
N LYS A 29 12.39 -30.50 16.46
CA LYS A 29 13.54 -29.85 17.12
C LYS A 29 13.50 -29.89 18.66
N GLY A 30 12.58 -30.67 19.22
CA GLY A 30 12.40 -30.81 20.65
C GLY A 30 11.36 -29.86 21.22
N MET A 31 11.18 -29.93 22.53
CA MET A 31 10.06 -29.33 23.23
C MET A 31 10.26 -27.84 23.48
N VAL A 32 9.30 -27.02 23.07
CA VAL A 32 9.21 -25.59 23.37
C VAL A 32 7.92 -25.32 24.15
N PRO A 33 7.93 -24.45 25.18
CA PRO A 33 6.70 -24.04 25.85
C PRO A 33 5.71 -23.41 24.88
N ILE A 34 4.42 -23.74 25.04
CA ILE A 34 3.35 -23.06 24.31
C ILE A 34 3.06 -21.74 25.04
N PRO A 35 3.10 -20.59 24.37
CA PRO A 35 2.71 -19.31 24.96
C PRO A 35 1.31 -19.37 25.58
N LYS A 36 1.13 -18.69 26.71
CA LYS A 36 -0.17 -18.62 27.40
C LYS A 36 -1.18 -17.87 26.54
N ALA A 37 -2.43 -18.35 26.51
CA ALA A 37 -3.53 -17.64 25.84
C ALA A 37 -4.05 -16.40 26.60
N ALA A 38 -3.56 -16.18 27.83
CA ALA A 38 -3.96 -15.03 28.64
C ALA A 38 -3.47 -13.74 27.98
N GLY A 39 -4.38 -12.81 27.71
CA GLY A 39 -4.04 -11.51 27.10
C GLY A 39 -3.89 -11.53 25.58
N THR A 40 -4.20 -12.63 24.90
CA THR A 40 -4.08 -12.73 23.42
C THR A 40 -5.40 -12.53 22.67
N GLU A 41 -6.53 -12.51 23.37
CA GLU A 41 -7.84 -12.25 22.77
C GLU A 41 -7.96 -10.78 22.36
N TYR A 42 -8.64 -10.48 21.26
CA TYR A 42 -8.82 -9.12 20.73
C TYR A 42 -10.29 -8.74 20.52
N ARG A 43 -11.21 -9.71 20.57
CA ARG A 43 -12.64 -9.46 20.34
C ARG A 43 -13.25 -8.69 21.51
N TYR A 44 -13.82 -7.53 21.20
CA TYR A 44 -14.46 -6.63 22.17
C TYR A 44 -15.42 -7.35 23.14
N ASN A 45 -16.31 -8.22 22.64
CA ASN A 45 -17.31 -8.91 23.46
C ASN A 45 -16.74 -10.01 24.38
N VAL A 46 -15.48 -10.40 24.19
CA VAL A 46 -14.81 -11.44 24.98
C VAL A 46 -13.84 -10.82 25.99
N GLN A 47 -13.39 -9.58 25.74
CA GLN A 47 -12.53 -8.84 26.65
C GLN A 47 -13.25 -8.52 27.96
N ASN A 48 -12.58 -8.84 29.08
CA ASN A 48 -13.07 -8.55 30.43
C ASN A 48 -12.26 -7.46 31.14
N LYS A 49 -11.30 -6.81 30.45
CA LYS A 49 -10.45 -5.76 31.02
C LYS A 49 -11.12 -4.39 30.88
N PRO A 50 -11.22 -3.59 31.95
CA PRO A 50 -11.69 -2.21 31.83
C PRO A 50 -10.71 -1.38 31.01
N ILE A 51 -11.24 -0.55 30.11
CA ILE A 51 -10.44 0.40 29.33
C ILE A 51 -10.25 1.67 30.17
N HIS A 52 -9.00 2.04 30.42
CA HIS A 52 -8.63 3.25 31.16
C HIS A 52 -8.29 4.41 30.21
N MET A 53 -9.26 4.78 29.39
CA MET A 53 -9.17 5.90 28.44
C MET A 53 -10.54 6.57 28.37
N ASP A 54 -10.55 7.90 28.22
CA ASP A 54 -11.78 8.64 27.99
C ASP A 54 -12.44 8.20 26.68
N ARG A 55 -13.76 8.01 26.71
CA ARG A 55 -14.51 7.59 25.54
C ARG A 55 -14.44 8.66 24.45
N ILE A 56 -14.04 8.27 23.24
CA ILE A 56 -14.17 9.09 22.05
C ILE A 56 -15.66 9.16 21.67
N ASN A 57 -16.19 10.37 21.53
CA ASN A 57 -17.57 10.58 21.09
C ASN A 57 -17.75 10.11 19.63
N PRO A 58 -18.87 9.45 19.29
CA PRO A 58 -19.15 9.08 17.91
C PRO A 58 -19.13 10.29 16.98
N ILE A 59 -18.49 10.14 15.82
CA ILE A 59 -18.47 11.15 14.75
C ILE A 59 -19.34 10.62 13.60
N SER A 60 -20.17 11.50 13.05
CA SER A 60 -20.97 11.22 11.85
C SER A 60 -20.62 12.22 10.77
N ILE A 61 -20.37 11.73 9.55
CA ILE A 61 -20.22 12.55 8.35
C ILE A 61 -21.54 12.44 7.58
N GLU A 62 -22.16 13.57 7.29
CA GLU A 62 -23.41 13.66 6.54
C GLU A 62 -23.19 14.32 5.19
N GLN A 63 -23.86 13.79 4.16
CA GLN A 63 -23.88 14.35 2.81
C GLN A 63 -25.33 14.62 2.42
N PRO A 64 -25.86 15.83 2.67
CA PRO A 64 -27.28 16.14 2.50
C PRO A 64 -27.80 15.89 1.07
N GLU A 65 -26.93 16.04 0.07
CA GLU A 65 -27.24 15.83 -1.35
C GLU A 65 -26.82 14.43 -1.86
N GLY A 66 -26.36 13.56 -0.96
CA GLY A 66 -25.78 12.26 -1.30
C GLY A 66 -24.29 12.35 -1.68
N PRO A 67 -23.66 11.20 -2.01
CA PRO A 67 -22.28 11.18 -2.49
C PRO A 67 -22.15 11.87 -3.86
N SER A 68 -21.01 12.52 -4.10
CA SER A 68 -20.74 13.23 -5.37
C SER A 68 -20.17 12.34 -6.46
N PHE A 69 -20.02 11.04 -6.19
CA PHE A 69 -19.59 10.05 -7.19
C PHE A 69 -20.77 9.23 -7.72
N LEU A 70 -20.69 8.86 -9.01
CA LEU A 70 -21.57 7.88 -9.63
C LEU A 70 -20.79 6.60 -9.91
N VAL A 71 -21.47 5.47 -9.78
CA VAL A 71 -20.99 4.16 -10.24
C VAL A 71 -21.95 3.65 -11.31
N GLU A 72 -21.48 3.63 -12.55
CA GLU A 72 -22.21 3.10 -13.70
C GLU A 72 -21.79 1.66 -13.98
N ASP A 73 -22.77 0.81 -14.32
CA ASP A 73 -22.59 -0.62 -14.62
C ASP A 73 -21.78 -1.39 -13.55
N GLY A 74 -21.83 -0.94 -12.30
CA GLY A 74 -21.14 -1.53 -11.15
C GLY A 74 -19.63 -1.25 -11.05
N HIS A 75 -19.00 -0.68 -12.07
CA HIS A 75 -17.54 -0.60 -12.15
C HIS A 75 -16.97 0.73 -12.67
N LEU A 76 -17.73 1.51 -13.46
CA LEU A 76 -17.26 2.80 -13.97
C LEU A 76 -17.56 3.90 -12.95
N VAL A 77 -16.51 4.44 -12.36
CA VAL A 77 -16.60 5.49 -11.34
C VAL A 77 -16.41 6.85 -12.00
N LYS A 78 -17.34 7.77 -11.74
CA LYS A 78 -17.25 9.18 -12.12
C LYS A 78 -17.31 10.02 -10.86
N TRP A 79 -16.29 10.82 -10.60
CA TRP A 79 -16.24 11.66 -9.40
C TRP A 79 -15.48 12.95 -9.66
N ALA A 80 -16.13 14.09 -9.37
CA ALA A 80 -15.57 15.40 -9.65
C ALA A 80 -15.04 15.51 -11.10
N ASN A 81 -13.73 15.58 -11.26
CA ASN A 81 -13.04 15.63 -12.55
C ASN A 81 -12.43 14.29 -13.00
N TRP A 82 -12.63 13.21 -12.25
CA TRP A 82 -12.10 11.87 -12.55
C TRP A 82 -13.13 10.94 -13.18
N VAL A 83 -12.66 10.11 -14.10
CA VAL A 83 -13.36 8.92 -14.59
C VAL A 83 -12.38 7.75 -14.60
N PHE A 84 -12.75 6.62 -14.00
CA PHE A 84 -11.94 5.41 -13.99
C PHE A 84 -12.80 4.16 -13.78
N HIS A 85 -12.25 2.99 -14.08
CA HIS A 85 -12.87 1.70 -13.81
C HIS A 85 -12.24 1.04 -12.59
N VAL A 86 -13.04 0.44 -11.72
CA VAL A 86 -12.59 -0.38 -10.59
C VAL A 86 -13.14 -1.80 -10.70
N LYS A 87 -12.27 -2.80 -10.53
CA LYS A 87 -12.70 -4.20 -10.51
C LYS A 87 -11.94 -5.05 -9.51
N ALA A 88 -12.62 -6.12 -9.08
CA ALA A 88 -12.01 -7.25 -8.42
C ALA A 88 -11.25 -8.13 -9.43
N ASP A 89 -10.13 -8.68 -8.98
CA ASP A 89 -9.27 -9.60 -9.69
C ASP A 89 -8.79 -10.68 -8.71
N HIS A 90 -8.75 -11.93 -9.16
CA HIS A 90 -8.41 -13.04 -8.28
C HIS A 90 -6.97 -12.93 -7.73
N ARG A 91 -6.01 -12.53 -8.55
CA ARG A 91 -4.60 -12.46 -8.14
C ARG A 91 -4.26 -11.10 -7.54
N ALA A 92 -4.62 -10.03 -8.25
CA ALA A 92 -4.25 -8.66 -7.89
C ALA A 92 -5.16 -8.03 -6.83
N GLY A 93 -6.31 -8.63 -6.52
CA GLY A 93 -7.29 -8.03 -5.61
C GLY A 93 -8.05 -6.90 -6.29
N MET A 94 -7.68 -5.64 -6.05
CA MET A 94 -8.34 -4.48 -6.66
C MET A 94 -7.48 -3.91 -7.80
N ILE A 95 -8.10 -3.70 -8.96
CA ILE A 95 -7.47 -3.07 -10.12
C ILE A 95 -8.21 -1.77 -10.48
N ILE A 96 -7.45 -0.68 -10.62
CA ILE A 96 -7.89 0.58 -11.22
C ILE A 96 -7.50 0.57 -12.69
N SER A 97 -8.39 1.01 -13.59
CA SER A 97 -8.09 1.08 -15.03
C SER A 97 -8.68 2.33 -15.69
N GLN A 98 -8.05 2.77 -16.78
CA GLN A 98 -8.49 3.88 -17.63
C GLN A 98 -8.78 5.15 -16.82
N ALA A 99 -7.89 5.49 -15.89
CA ALA A 99 -8.01 6.70 -15.10
C ALA A 99 -7.73 7.92 -15.98
N THR A 100 -8.75 8.76 -16.12
CA THR A 100 -8.70 10.03 -16.84
C THR A 100 -9.12 11.17 -15.92
N VAL A 101 -8.54 12.34 -16.12
CA VAL A 101 -8.85 13.55 -15.37
C VAL A 101 -9.16 14.69 -16.32
N ARG A 102 -10.25 15.42 -16.05
CA ARG A 102 -10.60 16.66 -16.74
C ARG A 102 -9.91 17.84 -16.05
N ASP A 103 -9.38 18.77 -16.82
CA ASP A 103 -8.96 20.06 -16.29
C ASP A 103 -10.21 20.87 -15.90
N SER A 104 -10.35 21.26 -14.63
CA SER A 104 -11.55 21.98 -14.17
C SER A 104 -11.64 23.40 -14.73
N GLU A 105 -10.51 23.98 -15.14
CA GLU A 105 -10.43 25.37 -15.59
C GLU A 105 -10.66 25.49 -17.10
N THR A 106 -10.74 24.37 -17.82
CA THR A 106 -11.02 24.37 -19.26
C THR A 106 -12.19 23.45 -19.59
N ALA A 107 -12.99 23.81 -20.59
CA ALA A 107 -14.05 22.93 -21.11
C ALA A 107 -13.48 21.74 -21.94
N GLY A 108 -12.23 21.35 -21.69
CA GLY A 108 -11.52 20.33 -22.44
C GLY A 108 -12.06 18.92 -22.20
N GLU A 109 -11.64 18.01 -23.07
CA GLU A 109 -11.90 16.59 -22.91
C GLU A 109 -11.10 16.01 -21.74
N PRO A 110 -11.59 14.93 -21.08
CA PRO A 110 -10.81 14.18 -20.11
C PRO A 110 -9.48 13.71 -20.69
N ARG A 111 -8.41 13.84 -19.91
CA ARG A 111 -7.04 13.50 -20.32
C ARG A 111 -6.58 12.24 -19.62
N SER A 112 -5.90 11.37 -20.36
CA SER A 112 -5.41 10.09 -19.84
C SER A 112 -4.28 10.28 -18.84
N VAL A 113 -4.30 9.48 -17.77
CA VAL A 113 -3.28 9.48 -16.71
C VAL A 113 -2.71 8.08 -16.51
N MET A 114 -3.55 7.07 -16.34
CA MET A 114 -3.10 5.71 -16.04
C MET A 114 -4.05 4.69 -16.67
N TYR A 115 -3.53 3.81 -17.52
CA TYR A 115 -4.30 2.77 -18.16
C TYR A 115 -4.66 1.65 -17.19
N LYS A 116 -3.73 1.24 -16.32
CA LYS A 116 -3.93 0.14 -15.37
C LYS A 116 -2.99 0.23 -14.16
N GLY A 117 -3.57 0.20 -12.96
CA GLY A 117 -2.84 0.25 -11.68
C GLY A 117 -3.29 -0.84 -10.72
N PHE A 118 -2.35 -1.62 -10.14
CA PHE A 118 -2.64 -2.66 -9.13
C PHE A 118 -1.37 -3.12 -8.38
N PRO A 119 -1.49 -3.69 -7.16
CA PRO A 119 -0.39 -4.40 -6.51
C PRO A 119 -0.07 -5.69 -7.28
N SER A 120 1.09 -5.73 -7.90
CA SER A 120 1.55 -6.80 -8.78
C SER A 120 2.06 -8.01 -8.01
N GLU A 121 2.79 -7.77 -6.92
CA GLU A 121 3.27 -8.82 -6.03
C GLU A 121 3.60 -8.25 -4.64
N LEU A 122 3.49 -9.10 -3.60
CA LEU A 122 4.01 -8.82 -2.27
C LEU A 122 5.16 -9.79 -1.99
N PHE A 123 6.18 -9.36 -1.24
CA PHE A 123 7.30 -10.20 -0.82
C PHE A 123 7.56 -9.97 0.68
N VAL A 124 7.37 -11.04 1.46
CA VAL A 124 7.44 -11.00 2.93
C VAL A 124 8.49 -12.01 3.45
N PRO A 125 9.79 -11.70 3.33
CA PRO A 125 10.87 -12.55 3.84
C PRO A 125 11.05 -12.42 5.36
N TYR A 126 11.06 -13.55 6.07
CA TYR A 126 11.42 -13.62 7.48
C TYR A 126 12.93 -13.83 7.66
N MET A 127 13.49 -13.23 8.72
CA MET A 127 14.94 -13.16 8.96
C MET A 127 15.44 -14.20 9.97
N ASP A 128 14.74 -15.33 10.14
CA ASP A 128 15.21 -16.46 10.94
C ASP A 128 15.76 -17.57 10.02
N PRO A 129 17.10 -17.80 10.01
CA PRO A 129 17.72 -18.83 9.16
C PRO A 129 17.54 -20.26 9.70
N GLY A 130 16.87 -20.42 10.84
CA GLY A 130 16.58 -21.71 11.45
C GLY A 130 15.69 -22.59 10.58
N GLU A 131 15.82 -23.91 10.72
CA GLU A 131 15.16 -24.92 9.87
C GLU A 131 13.61 -24.82 9.86
N LEU A 132 13.01 -24.19 10.88
CA LEU A 132 11.56 -23.99 11.00
C LEU A 132 11.08 -22.66 10.39
N TRP A 133 11.99 -21.82 9.89
CA TRP A 133 11.67 -20.46 9.43
C TRP A 133 12.32 -20.05 8.10
N TYR A 134 13.49 -20.58 7.74
CA TYR A 134 14.26 -20.12 6.58
C TYR A 134 13.49 -20.10 5.25
N TYR A 135 12.45 -20.92 5.11
CA TYR A 135 11.63 -21.05 3.91
C TYR A 135 10.46 -20.05 3.86
N LYS A 136 10.21 -19.29 4.94
CA LYS A 136 9.10 -18.35 5.04
C LYS A 136 9.44 -17.03 4.36
N SER A 137 9.21 -17.01 3.06
CA SER A 137 9.39 -15.83 2.21
C SER A 137 8.22 -15.68 1.26
N TYR A 138 7.07 -15.27 1.80
CA TYR A 138 5.79 -15.36 1.10
C TYR A 138 5.74 -14.42 -0.11
N LEU A 139 5.13 -14.92 -1.19
CA LEU A 139 4.76 -14.11 -2.36
C LEU A 139 3.23 -14.03 -2.44
N ASP A 140 2.61 -13.23 -1.57
CA ASP A 140 1.20 -13.34 -1.21
C ASP A 140 0.24 -13.30 -2.42
N ALA A 141 0.48 -12.41 -3.39
CA ALA A 141 -0.41 -12.29 -4.53
C ALA A 141 -0.31 -13.52 -5.43
N GLY A 142 0.90 -13.99 -5.74
CA GLY A 142 1.07 -15.14 -6.61
C GLY A 142 0.86 -16.51 -5.96
N GLU A 143 1.12 -16.65 -4.65
CA GLU A 143 0.98 -17.93 -3.93
C GLU A 143 -0.44 -18.14 -3.41
N ILE A 144 -1.12 -17.07 -2.99
CA ILE A 144 -2.46 -17.14 -2.36
C ILE A 144 -3.52 -16.44 -3.21
N GLY A 145 -3.20 -15.27 -3.74
CA GLY A 145 -4.15 -14.41 -4.46
C GLY A 145 -4.83 -13.41 -3.53
N LEU A 146 -4.65 -12.11 -3.80
CA LEU A 146 -5.20 -11.05 -2.94
C LEU A 146 -6.72 -10.94 -3.01
N GLY A 147 -7.33 -11.40 -4.11
CA GLY A 147 -8.78 -11.34 -4.34
C GLY A 147 -9.55 -12.26 -3.39
N PRO A 148 -9.34 -13.58 -3.44
CA PRO A 148 -9.97 -14.52 -2.51
C PRO A 148 -9.60 -14.27 -1.04
N ALA A 149 -8.43 -13.70 -0.77
CA ALA A 149 -8.02 -13.31 0.59
C ALA A 149 -8.67 -12.00 1.07
N ALA A 150 -9.37 -11.25 0.19
CA ALA A 150 -10.06 -10.02 0.54
C ALA A 150 -11.39 -10.30 1.25
N MET A 151 -11.35 -10.32 2.58
CA MET A 151 -12.53 -10.55 3.43
C MET A 151 -13.54 -9.39 3.32
N PRO A 152 -14.85 -9.62 3.61
CA PRO A 152 -15.85 -8.57 3.51
C PRO A 152 -15.54 -7.41 4.47
N LEU A 153 -15.49 -6.19 3.94
CA LEU A 153 -15.22 -4.99 4.73
C LEU A 153 -16.33 -4.78 5.77
N VAL A 154 -15.94 -4.49 7.01
CA VAL A 154 -16.83 -4.25 8.15
C VAL A 154 -17.37 -2.82 8.10
N PRO A 155 -18.67 -2.61 7.85
CA PRO A 155 -19.23 -1.28 7.75
C PRO A 155 -19.02 -0.45 9.02
N LEU A 156 -18.83 0.85 8.84
CA LEU A 156 -18.53 1.86 9.87
C LEU A 156 -17.15 1.74 10.53
N ASN A 157 -16.44 0.62 10.38
CA ASN A 157 -15.13 0.40 10.96
C ASN A 157 -14.03 0.44 9.88
N ASP A 158 -14.22 -0.33 8.79
CA ASP A 158 -13.29 -0.31 7.65
C ASP A 158 -13.65 0.79 6.64
N CYS A 159 -14.94 1.09 6.49
CA CYS A 159 -15.43 2.10 5.56
C CYS A 159 -16.52 2.96 6.21
N PRO A 160 -16.56 4.28 5.93
CA PRO A 160 -17.53 5.18 6.54
C PRO A 160 -18.97 4.90 6.06
N ARG A 161 -19.94 5.52 6.72
CA ARG A 161 -21.38 5.32 6.46
C ARG A 161 -21.79 5.63 5.02
N ASN A 162 -21.13 6.59 4.38
CA ASN A 162 -21.39 7.01 3.00
C ASN A 162 -20.71 6.12 1.94
N ALA A 163 -20.14 4.97 2.33
CA ALA A 163 -19.47 4.09 1.40
C ALA A 163 -20.45 3.30 0.51
N TYR A 164 -20.09 3.19 -0.76
CA TYR A 164 -20.67 2.27 -1.74
C TYR A 164 -19.82 1.01 -1.82
N TYR A 165 -20.42 -0.18 -1.82
CA TYR A 165 -19.69 -1.45 -1.82
C TYR A 165 -19.80 -2.16 -3.17
N ILE A 166 -18.72 -2.82 -3.56
CA ILE A 166 -18.59 -3.63 -4.77
C ILE A 166 -18.18 -5.04 -4.35
N ASP A 167 -18.92 -6.03 -4.84
CA ASP A 167 -18.65 -7.44 -4.61
C ASP A 167 -17.58 -7.96 -5.59
N GLY A 168 -16.77 -8.91 -5.14
CA GLY A 168 -15.91 -9.71 -5.99
C GLY A 168 -16.62 -10.98 -6.46
N VAL A 169 -16.35 -11.44 -7.67
CA VAL A 169 -16.84 -12.74 -8.16
C VAL A 169 -15.67 -13.54 -8.70
N PHE A 170 -15.43 -14.72 -8.11
CA PHE A 170 -14.29 -15.58 -8.41
C PHE A 170 -14.74 -17.01 -8.76
N ALA A 171 -13.83 -17.80 -9.32
CA ALA A 171 -14.07 -19.23 -9.54
C ALA A 171 -13.46 -20.05 -8.39
N SER A 172 -14.23 -20.99 -7.85
CA SER A 172 -13.75 -22.01 -6.93
C SER A 172 -12.85 -23.04 -7.66
N PRO A 173 -12.13 -23.91 -6.92
CA PRO A 173 -11.36 -24.99 -7.53
C PRO A 173 -12.17 -25.96 -8.40
N ASP A 174 -13.49 -26.11 -8.16
CA ASP A 174 -14.41 -26.90 -8.99
C ASP A 174 -15.12 -26.08 -10.08
N GLY A 175 -14.71 -24.82 -10.30
CA GLY A 175 -15.19 -23.95 -11.37
C GLY A 175 -16.52 -23.24 -11.11
N LYS A 176 -17.04 -23.28 -9.88
CA LYS A 176 -18.27 -22.58 -9.49
C LYS A 176 -17.98 -21.12 -9.12
N ALA A 177 -18.92 -20.23 -9.41
CA ALA A 177 -18.82 -18.85 -8.99
C ALA A 177 -18.94 -18.74 -7.46
N ILE A 178 -18.00 -18.03 -6.84
CA ILE A 178 -18.03 -17.60 -5.44
C ILE A 178 -18.14 -16.08 -5.44
N VAL A 179 -19.12 -15.56 -4.69
CA VAL A 179 -19.28 -14.13 -4.47
C VAL A 179 -18.58 -13.77 -3.16
N GLN A 180 -17.69 -12.79 -3.23
CA GLN A 180 -17.03 -12.15 -2.10
C GLN A 180 -17.73 -10.82 -1.83
N PRO A 181 -18.67 -10.76 -0.87
CA PRO A 181 -19.47 -9.56 -0.65
C PRO A 181 -18.64 -8.43 -0.05
N ASN A 182 -18.98 -7.18 -0.36
CA ASN A 182 -18.35 -5.98 0.21
C ASN A 182 -16.80 -5.99 0.12
N MET A 183 -16.26 -6.48 -1.00
CA MET A 183 -14.81 -6.65 -1.18
C MET A 183 -14.08 -5.31 -1.34
N ILE A 184 -14.72 -4.37 -2.06
CA ILE A 184 -14.19 -3.03 -2.29
C ILE A 184 -15.23 -2.01 -1.81
N CYS A 185 -14.80 -0.95 -1.16
CA CYS A 185 -15.67 0.19 -0.84
C CYS A 185 -15.16 1.49 -1.49
N LEU A 186 -16.09 2.31 -1.96
CA LEU A 186 -15.86 3.65 -2.52
C LEU A 186 -16.49 4.69 -1.59
N PHE A 187 -15.73 5.69 -1.16
CA PHE A 187 -16.25 6.76 -0.31
C PHE A 187 -15.51 8.08 -0.48
N GLU A 188 -16.19 9.17 -0.20
CA GLU A 188 -15.59 10.49 -0.10
C GLU A 188 -15.04 10.71 1.30
N ARG A 189 -13.78 11.12 1.40
CA ARG A 189 -13.09 11.43 2.65
C ARG A 189 -12.99 12.93 2.82
N TYR A 190 -13.46 13.41 3.97
CA TYR A 190 -13.30 14.78 4.44
C TYR A 190 -12.76 14.76 5.87
N ALA A 191 -11.46 15.02 6.02
CA ALA A 191 -10.74 14.94 7.30
C ALA A 191 -10.36 16.33 7.86
N GLY A 192 -10.93 17.40 7.30
CA GLY A 192 -10.56 18.78 7.66
C GLY A 192 -9.28 19.29 6.98
N ASP A 193 -8.75 18.53 6.01
CA ASP A 193 -7.60 18.95 5.21
C ASP A 193 -7.92 20.17 4.34
N VAL A 194 -6.91 21.01 4.13
CA VAL A 194 -7.00 22.20 3.27
C VAL A 194 -6.42 21.88 1.90
N SER A 195 -7.18 22.16 0.83
CA SER A 195 -6.72 21.98 -0.56
C SER A 195 -5.70 23.06 -0.91
N TRP A 196 -6.08 24.33 -0.75
CA TRP A 196 -5.17 25.47 -0.83
C TRP A 196 -5.72 26.63 0.01
N ARG A 197 -4.82 27.51 0.46
CA ARG A 197 -5.20 28.75 1.17
C ARG A 197 -4.17 29.84 0.98
N HIS A 198 -4.62 31.09 1.09
CA HIS A 198 -3.74 32.26 1.13
C HIS A 198 -4.34 33.39 1.97
N SER A 199 -3.49 34.23 2.54
CA SER A 199 -3.89 35.46 3.24
C SER A 199 -2.90 36.54 2.85
N GLU A 200 -3.39 37.56 2.15
CA GLU A 200 -2.56 38.68 1.69
C GLU A 200 -2.48 39.73 2.81
N ILE A 201 -1.26 40.12 3.18
CA ILE A 201 -0.98 40.99 4.32
C ILE A 201 -0.27 42.28 3.95
N LEU A 202 0.20 42.39 2.70
CA LEU A 202 1.02 43.51 2.22
C LEU A 202 0.18 44.61 1.57
N ILE A 203 -1.10 44.36 1.30
CA ILE A 203 -2.02 45.36 0.77
C ILE A 203 -2.76 46.00 1.95
N PRO A 204 -2.40 47.24 2.34
CA PRO A 204 -3.06 47.91 3.46
C PRO A 204 -4.56 48.05 3.19
N SER A 205 -5.38 47.82 4.22
CA SER A 205 -6.85 47.97 4.18
C SER A 205 -7.62 46.98 3.28
N ALA A 206 -6.96 45.99 2.66
CA ALA A 206 -7.65 44.89 1.97
C ALA A 206 -7.73 43.65 2.87
N ASP A 207 -8.94 43.13 3.11
CA ASP A 207 -9.15 41.85 3.81
C ASP A 207 -9.28 40.71 2.78
N ILE A 208 -8.13 40.15 2.39
CA ILE A 208 -8.07 39.09 1.38
C ILE A 208 -7.59 37.80 2.05
N ARG A 209 -8.54 36.90 2.29
CA ARG A 209 -8.29 35.57 2.86
C ARG A 209 -9.14 34.52 2.14
N GLU A 210 -8.46 33.52 1.59
CA GLU A 210 -9.08 32.43 0.84
C GLU A 210 -8.60 31.08 1.37
N SER A 211 -9.52 30.10 1.41
CA SER A 211 -9.22 28.72 1.80
C SER A 211 -10.24 27.78 1.18
N ARG A 212 -9.79 26.67 0.59
CA ARG A 212 -10.67 25.64 0.03
C ARG A 212 -10.51 24.32 0.77
N PRO A 213 -11.61 23.64 1.13
CA PRO A 213 -11.55 22.33 1.77
C PRO A 213 -11.02 21.28 0.79
N LYS A 214 -10.42 20.23 1.33
CA LYS A 214 -9.99 19.07 0.55
C LYS A 214 -10.95 17.91 0.78
N VAL A 215 -11.59 17.46 -0.30
CA VAL A 215 -12.37 16.23 -0.37
C VAL A 215 -11.69 15.30 -1.38
N THR A 216 -11.57 14.03 -1.04
CA THR A 216 -10.90 13.01 -1.87
C THR A 216 -11.79 11.79 -2.01
N LEU A 217 -11.76 11.11 -3.15
CA LEU A 217 -12.42 9.82 -3.31
C LEU A 217 -11.44 8.69 -3.00
N VAL A 218 -11.85 7.74 -2.17
CA VAL A 218 -11.05 6.56 -1.79
C VAL A 218 -11.75 5.31 -2.30
N ALA A 219 -11.01 4.48 -3.04
CA ALA A 219 -11.33 3.07 -3.26
C ALA A 219 -10.47 2.22 -2.33
N ARG A 220 -11.12 1.46 -1.45
CA ARG A 220 -10.47 0.66 -0.40
C ARG A 220 -10.79 -0.82 -0.56
N MET A 221 -9.77 -1.66 -0.38
CA MET A 221 -9.88 -3.10 -0.20
C MET A 221 -9.04 -3.50 1.01
N ALA A 222 -9.46 -4.49 1.78
CA ALA A 222 -8.65 -5.13 2.82
C ALA A 222 -8.47 -6.61 2.49
N THR A 223 -7.26 -7.14 2.64
CA THR A 223 -6.95 -8.55 2.37
C THR A 223 -6.17 -9.17 3.52
N SER A 224 -6.60 -10.35 3.93
CA SER A 224 -6.09 -11.07 5.10
C SER A 224 -5.33 -12.29 4.63
N VAL A 225 -3.99 -12.22 4.62
CA VAL A 225 -3.11 -13.31 4.18
C VAL A 225 -2.48 -13.95 5.40
N GLY A 226 -3.07 -15.08 5.82
CA GLY A 226 -2.66 -15.77 7.03
C GLY A 226 -2.86 -14.89 8.26
N ASN A 227 -1.78 -14.38 8.83
CA ASN A 227 -1.76 -13.57 10.04
C ASN A 227 -1.82 -12.05 9.77
N TYR A 228 -1.50 -11.59 8.54
CA TYR A 228 -1.44 -10.17 8.22
C TYR A 228 -2.71 -9.67 7.54
N ASP A 229 -3.11 -8.44 7.90
CA ASP A 229 -4.17 -7.69 7.24
C ASP A 229 -3.56 -6.50 6.51
N TYR A 230 -3.75 -6.42 5.19
CA TYR A 230 -3.33 -5.30 4.37
C TYR A 230 -4.53 -4.52 3.84
N THR A 231 -4.60 -3.23 4.14
CA THR A 231 -5.55 -2.30 3.55
C THR A 231 -4.90 -1.54 2.40
N PHE A 232 -5.48 -1.64 1.21
CA PHE A 232 -5.07 -0.95 0.00
C PHE A 232 -6.05 0.18 -0.32
N ASP A 233 -5.57 1.42 -0.26
CA ASP A 233 -6.33 2.61 -0.64
C ASP A 233 -5.78 3.21 -1.93
N TRP A 234 -6.66 3.39 -2.93
CA TRP A 234 -6.45 4.29 -4.06
C TRP A 234 -7.25 5.56 -3.83
N GLU A 235 -6.56 6.66 -3.62
CA GLU A 235 -7.15 7.96 -3.31
C GLU A 235 -6.96 8.92 -4.49
N PHE A 236 -8.07 9.41 -5.03
CA PHE A 236 -8.12 10.40 -6.11
C PHE A 236 -8.43 11.78 -5.52
N GLN A 237 -7.69 12.78 -5.96
CA GLN A 237 -7.82 14.16 -5.51
C GLN A 237 -8.22 15.07 -6.67
N THR A 238 -9.00 16.11 -6.36
CA THR A 238 -9.48 17.06 -7.38
C THR A 238 -8.35 17.85 -8.05
N ASP A 239 -7.17 17.94 -7.41
CA ASP A 239 -5.97 18.56 -7.98
C ASP A 239 -5.22 17.66 -8.99
N GLY A 240 -5.78 16.49 -9.31
CA GLY A 240 -5.21 15.51 -10.21
C GLY A 240 -4.23 14.53 -9.54
N LEU A 241 -4.02 14.61 -8.23
CA LEU A 241 -3.14 13.66 -7.54
C LEU A 241 -3.84 12.30 -7.33
N ILE A 242 -3.11 11.21 -7.59
CA ILE A 242 -3.47 9.86 -7.14
C ILE A 242 -2.52 9.47 -6.01
N ARG A 243 -3.04 9.14 -4.82
CA ARG A 243 -2.26 8.60 -3.70
C ARG A 243 -2.60 7.14 -3.52
N VAL A 244 -1.58 6.31 -3.41
CA VAL A 244 -1.74 4.89 -3.06
C VAL A 244 -1.17 4.69 -1.67
N THR A 245 -1.97 4.11 -0.78
CA THR A 245 -1.58 3.79 0.59
C THR A 245 -1.75 2.30 0.85
N VAL A 246 -0.74 1.68 1.44
CA VAL A 246 -0.82 0.34 1.99
C VAL A 246 -0.67 0.45 3.50
N ALA A 247 -1.63 -0.10 4.23
CA ALA A 247 -1.60 -0.15 5.67
C ALA A 247 -1.58 -1.61 6.14
N ALA A 248 -0.64 -1.96 7.00
CA ALA A 248 -0.51 -3.29 7.59
C ALA A 248 -1.02 -3.28 9.04
N SER A 249 -1.77 -4.30 9.42
CA SER A 249 -2.20 -4.64 10.78
C SER A 249 -2.26 -6.18 10.88
N GLY A 250 -3.08 -6.72 11.78
CA GLY A 250 -3.20 -8.16 11.98
C GLY A 250 -2.31 -8.66 13.11
N MET A 251 -2.05 -9.96 13.12
CA MET A 251 -1.28 -10.64 14.16
C MET A 251 0.16 -10.87 13.71
N LEU A 252 1.12 -10.74 14.62
CA LEU A 252 2.48 -11.19 14.34
C LEU A 252 2.53 -12.70 14.14
N MET A 253 3.32 -13.15 13.15
CA MET A 253 3.76 -14.54 13.12
C MET A 253 4.88 -14.69 14.15
N VAL A 254 4.64 -15.50 15.18
CA VAL A 254 5.54 -15.60 16.32
C VAL A 254 6.28 -16.92 16.40
N LYS A 255 7.47 -16.87 16.98
CA LYS A 255 8.31 -18.03 17.32
C LYS A 255 8.20 -18.32 18.81
N GLY A 256 7.84 -19.56 19.14
CA GLY A 256 7.88 -20.02 20.52
C GLY A 256 9.31 -20.10 21.04
N THR A 257 9.54 -19.75 22.31
CA THR A 257 10.86 -19.82 22.95
C THR A 257 10.75 -20.25 24.42
N PRO A 258 11.78 -20.91 25.00
CA PRO A 258 11.82 -21.14 26.44
C PRO A 258 11.98 -19.87 27.30
N TYR A 259 12.35 -18.72 26.71
CA TYR A 259 12.56 -17.48 27.47
C TYR A 259 11.25 -16.92 28.00
N GLU A 260 11.20 -16.57 29.28
CA GLU A 260 10.06 -15.95 29.94
C GLU A 260 10.26 -14.43 30.08
N ASN A 261 11.50 -13.97 30.15
CA ASN A 261 11.87 -12.56 30.29
C ASN A 261 13.20 -12.24 29.57
N VAL A 262 13.52 -10.95 29.45
CA VAL A 262 14.75 -10.49 28.76
C VAL A 262 16.04 -10.88 29.48
N ASP A 263 16.01 -11.11 30.79
CA ASP A 263 17.20 -11.53 31.54
C ASP A 263 17.58 -12.98 31.19
N ASP A 264 16.63 -13.82 30.76
CA ASP A 264 16.87 -15.20 30.32
C ASP A 264 17.74 -15.26 29.03
N LEU A 265 17.77 -14.15 28.28
CA LEU A 265 18.62 -14.01 27.08
C LEU A 265 20.09 -13.78 27.44
N GLY A 266 20.38 -13.23 28.64
CA GLY A 266 21.73 -12.85 29.07
C GLY A 266 22.34 -11.78 28.15
N ASP A 267 23.62 -11.93 27.80
CA ASP A 267 24.32 -11.05 26.85
C ASP A 267 24.01 -11.37 25.37
N LYS A 268 23.10 -12.31 25.10
CA LYS A 268 22.74 -12.71 23.73
C LYS A 268 21.46 -12.01 23.32
N GLU A 269 21.43 -11.40 22.15
CA GLU A 269 20.16 -11.14 21.46
C GLU A 269 19.75 -12.43 20.73
N ASP A 270 18.46 -12.74 20.64
CA ASP A 270 18.03 -13.79 19.72
C ASP A 270 18.16 -13.24 18.29
N ASP A 271 18.97 -13.90 17.47
CA ASP A 271 19.30 -13.45 16.11
C ASP A 271 18.07 -13.29 15.21
N SER A 272 16.92 -13.89 15.57
CA SER A 272 15.69 -13.81 14.79
C SER A 272 14.78 -12.63 15.16
N GLY A 273 14.93 -12.02 16.34
CA GLY A 273 14.13 -10.86 16.75
C GLY A 273 13.86 -10.75 18.25
N PRO A 274 13.15 -9.70 18.68
CA PRO A 274 12.94 -9.41 20.10
C PRO A 274 11.94 -10.36 20.79
N LEU A 275 12.15 -10.56 22.09
CA LEU A 275 11.16 -11.17 22.99
C LEU A 275 10.05 -10.14 23.26
N ILE A 276 8.85 -10.40 22.76
CA ILE A 276 7.72 -9.46 22.84
C ILE A 276 6.71 -9.83 23.92
N SER A 277 6.69 -11.09 24.33
CA SER A 277 5.89 -11.63 25.44
C SER A 277 6.56 -12.87 26.01
N GLU A 278 6.11 -13.34 27.18
CA GLU A 278 6.56 -14.59 27.78
C GLU A 278 6.46 -15.75 26.76
N ASN A 279 7.59 -16.39 26.47
CA ASN A 279 7.73 -17.48 25.50
C ASN A 279 7.50 -17.10 24.02
N VAL A 280 7.51 -15.81 23.66
CA VAL A 280 7.16 -15.32 22.32
C VAL A 280 8.24 -14.39 21.76
N ILE A 281 8.90 -14.84 20.68
CA ILE A 281 9.77 -14.00 19.85
C ILE A 281 8.95 -13.48 18.66
N GLY A 282 9.01 -12.17 18.44
CA GLY A 282 8.57 -11.54 17.20
C GLY A 282 9.69 -11.63 16.17
N VAL A 283 9.53 -12.47 15.15
CA VAL A 283 10.59 -12.68 14.15
C VAL A 283 10.66 -11.46 13.23
N VAL A 284 11.85 -10.89 13.05
CA VAL A 284 12.11 -9.78 12.13
C VAL A 284 11.80 -10.20 10.70
N HIS A 285 11.17 -9.32 9.94
CA HIS A 285 10.79 -9.59 8.55
C HIS A 285 10.56 -8.27 7.81
N ASP A 286 10.46 -8.36 6.49
CA ASP A 286 10.15 -7.22 5.65
C ASP A 286 8.77 -7.34 5.01
N HIS A 287 8.23 -6.22 4.55
CA HIS A 287 7.09 -6.20 3.64
C HIS A 287 7.44 -5.36 2.43
N PHE A 288 7.54 -5.98 1.25
CA PHE A 288 7.72 -5.29 -0.02
C PHE A 288 6.48 -5.49 -0.89
N ILE A 289 5.94 -4.41 -1.44
CA ILE A 289 4.76 -4.40 -2.31
C ILE A 289 5.13 -3.69 -3.60
N THR A 290 5.13 -4.42 -4.72
CA THR A 290 5.45 -3.85 -6.03
C THR A 290 4.18 -3.57 -6.82
N PHE A 291 3.99 -2.33 -7.23
CA PHE A 291 2.84 -1.88 -8.02
C PHE A 291 3.17 -1.90 -9.50
N HIS A 292 2.25 -2.41 -10.32
CA HIS A 292 2.24 -2.21 -11.76
C HIS A 292 1.44 -0.94 -12.07
N LEU A 293 2.08 0.06 -12.65
CA LEU A 293 1.49 1.36 -12.98
C LEU A 293 1.70 1.65 -14.47
N ASP A 294 0.70 1.30 -15.27
CA ASP A 294 0.67 1.53 -16.71
C ASP A 294 0.30 3.00 -16.98
N MET A 295 1.32 3.84 -17.20
CA MET A 295 1.16 5.30 -17.20
C MET A 295 0.98 5.83 -18.63
N ASP A 296 -0.27 6.16 -18.98
CA ASP A 296 -0.64 6.71 -20.29
C ASP A 296 -0.89 8.22 -20.19
N ILE A 297 0.17 9.01 -19.99
CA ILE A 297 0.07 10.47 -19.84
C ILE A 297 -0.31 11.12 -21.17
N ASP A 298 -1.56 11.57 -21.30
CA ASP A 298 -2.16 12.03 -22.57
C ASP A 298 -2.11 10.99 -23.71
N GLY A 299 -2.03 9.70 -23.35
CA GLY A 299 -2.00 8.57 -24.28
C GLY A 299 -0.76 7.69 -24.10
N PRO A 300 -0.68 6.58 -24.84
CA PRO A 300 0.37 5.56 -24.66
C PRO A 300 1.66 5.87 -25.43
N MET A 301 1.60 6.69 -26.48
CA MET A 301 2.76 6.98 -27.34
C MET A 301 3.43 8.30 -26.92
N ASN A 302 4.73 8.42 -27.20
CA ASN A 302 5.55 9.56 -26.79
C ASN A 302 5.73 9.72 -25.27
N ASN A 303 5.49 8.65 -24.49
CA ASN A 303 5.84 8.61 -23.08
C ASN A 303 7.33 8.35 -22.89
N SER A 304 7.91 9.04 -21.92
CA SER A 304 9.33 8.91 -21.54
C SER A 304 9.47 9.05 -20.03
N PHE A 305 10.51 8.45 -19.47
CA PHE A 305 10.80 8.58 -18.05
C PHE A 305 11.95 9.57 -17.78
N ASP A 306 11.62 10.67 -17.12
CA ASP A 306 12.61 11.69 -16.74
C ASP A 306 13.15 11.48 -15.32
N LYS A 307 14.48 11.56 -15.17
CA LYS A 307 15.13 11.65 -13.86
C LYS A 307 15.58 13.08 -13.57
N VAL A 308 14.92 13.73 -12.61
CA VAL A 308 15.28 15.07 -12.13
C VAL A 308 16.21 15.01 -10.93
N HIS A 309 17.41 15.56 -11.07
CA HIS A 309 18.44 15.59 -10.04
C HIS A 309 18.70 17.02 -9.55
N PRO A 310 18.46 17.33 -8.28
CA PRO A 310 18.92 18.57 -7.68
C PRO A 310 20.43 18.49 -7.44
N GLU A 311 21.17 19.48 -7.92
CA GLU A 311 22.61 19.60 -7.74
C GLU A 311 23.00 20.97 -7.17
N LYS A 312 24.09 21.02 -6.41
CA LYS A 312 24.66 22.27 -5.93
C LYS A 312 25.52 22.89 -7.02
N GLN A 313 25.10 24.02 -7.56
CA GLN A 313 25.88 24.81 -8.50
C GLN A 313 26.59 25.95 -7.76
N ARG A 314 27.92 26.08 -7.95
CA ARG A 314 28.68 27.24 -7.47
C ARG A 314 28.42 28.45 -8.35
N VAL A 315 28.29 29.62 -7.72
CA VAL A 315 28.22 30.91 -8.44
C VAL A 315 29.64 31.38 -8.74
N PRO A 316 29.94 31.87 -9.96
CA PRO A 316 31.23 32.48 -10.26
C PRO A 316 31.55 33.66 -9.34
N THR A 317 32.81 33.78 -8.91
CA THR A 317 33.29 34.85 -8.05
C THR A 317 32.94 36.22 -8.64
N GLY A 318 32.43 37.13 -7.82
CA GLY A 318 32.08 38.50 -8.21
C GLY A 318 30.71 38.67 -8.87
N LYS A 319 29.98 37.60 -9.22
CA LYS A 319 28.63 37.71 -9.82
C LYS A 319 27.48 37.81 -8.82
N SER A 320 27.68 37.33 -7.60
CA SER A 320 26.69 37.37 -6.54
C SER A 320 27.36 37.26 -5.17
N PRO A 321 26.80 37.88 -4.11
CA PRO A 321 27.20 37.56 -2.74
C PRO A 321 26.86 36.10 -2.36
N ARG A 322 25.91 35.45 -3.05
CA ARG A 322 25.66 34.00 -2.87
C ARG A 322 26.77 33.17 -3.50
N LYS A 323 27.28 32.17 -2.76
CA LYS A 323 28.35 31.26 -3.22
C LYS A 323 27.85 30.06 -4.03
N SER A 324 26.58 29.70 -3.89
CA SER A 324 25.97 28.57 -4.59
C SER A 324 24.45 28.66 -4.61
N TYR A 325 23.83 27.86 -5.46
CA TYR A 325 22.38 27.69 -5.56
C TYR A 325 22.05 26.25 -5.99
N LEU A 326 20.79 25.85 -5.82
CA LEU A 326 20.27 24.59 -6.32
C LEU A 326 20.00 24.74 -7.81
N LYS A 327 20.62 23.91 -8.63
CA LYS A 327 20.31 23.75 -10.05
C LYS A 327 19.67 22.40 -10.25
N VAL A 328 18.68 22.35 -11.13
CA VAL A 328 18.01 21.09 -11.48
C VAL A 328 18.56 20.62 -12.82
N LYS A 329 19.04 19.38 -12.88
CA LYS A 329 19.36 18.69 -14.13
C LYS A 329 18.31 17.62 -14.42
N LYS A 330 17.94 17.51 -15.70
CA LYS A 330 17.00 16.50 -16.19
C LYS A 330 17.74 15.54 -17.11
N TYR A 331 17.45 14.26 -16.97
CA TYR A 331 17.96 13.20 -17.82
C TYR A 331 16.80 12.33 -18.27
N VAL A 332 16.59 12.20 -19.57
CA VAL A 332 15.60 11.27 -20.13
C VAL A 332 16.22 9.87 -20.13
N ALA A 333 15.59 8.91 -19.47
CA ALA A 333 16.01 7.51 -19.50
C ALA A 333 15.69 6.92 -20.88
N LYS A 334 16.70 6.35 -21.54
CA LYS A 334 16.55 5.81 -22.90
C LYS A 334 16.20 4.34 -22.90
N THR A 335 16.72 3.61 -21.92
CA THR A 335 16.56 2.16 -21.75
C THR A 335 15.98 1.80 -20.39
N GLU A 336 15.54 0.55 -20.23
CA GLU A 336 15.03 0.02 -18.95
C GLU A 336 16.09 0.13 -17.84
N LYS A 337 17.37 -0.16 -18.14
CA LYS A 337 18.46 0.00 -17.17
C LYS A 337 18.72 1.45 -16.81
N ASP A 338 18.61 2.37 -17.77
CA ASP A 338 18.73 3.81 -17.50
C ASP A 338 17.63 4.33 -16.57
N ALA A 339 16.49 3.65 -16.48
CA ALA A 339 15.35 4.07 -15.68
C ALA A 339 15.41 3.61 -14.22
N GLN A 340 16.09 2.50 -13.92
CA GLN A 340 16.22 1.96 -12.57
C GLN A 340 16.75 3.02 -11.60
N SER A 341 16.07 3.22 -10.47
CA SER A 341 16.49 4.22 -9.48
C SER A 341 15.99 3.90 -8.09
N ARG A 342 16.71 4.42 -7.09
CA ARG A 342 16.28 4.41 -5.69
C ARG A 342 15.35 5.58 -5.35
N LEU A 343 15.36 6.67 -6.12
CA LEU A 343 14.43 7.81 -6.01
C LEU A 343 14.34 8.54 -7.36
N GLY A 344 13.18 9.11 -7.70
CA GLY A 344 12.99 9.86 -8.95
C GLY A 344 11.94 10.96 -8.80
N ASN A 345 12.08 12.02 -9.61
CA ASN A 345 11.03 13.01 -9.85
C ASN A 345 11.06 13.36 -11.35
N PRO A 346 9.92 13.36 -12.07
CA PRO A 346 9.82 13.96 -13.42
C PRO A 346 8.88 15.18 -13.57
N ALA A 347 8.71 15.62 -14.83
CA ALA A 347 7.61 16.45 -15.37
C ALA A 347 6.58 15.54 -16.09
N GLY A 348 5.32 15.97 -16.23
CA GLY A 348 4.19 15.07 -16.51
C GLY A 348 3.54 14.64 -15.19
N TYR A 349 3.25 13.36 -14.96
CA TYR A 349 2.97 12.86 -13.61
C TYR A 349 4.27 12.44 -12.92
N ARG A 350 4.48 12.95 -11.70
CA ARG A 350 5.64 12.68 -10.86
C ARG A 350 5.31 11.66 -9.80
N ILE A 351 6.09 10.60 -9.73
CA ILE A 351 6.14 9.76 -8.55
C ILE A 351 6.82 10.50 -7.41
N LYS A 352 6.14 10.65 -6.27
CA LYS A 352 6.70 11.14 -5.02
C LYS A 352 6.70 9.97 -4.04
N PRO A 353 7.86 9.35 -3.79
CA PRO A 353 7.97 8.24 -2.87
C PRO A 353 7.72 8.71 -1.42
N GLY A 354 7.12 7.85 -0.61
CA GLY A 354 7.08 7.99 0.86
C GLY A 354 8.32 7.40 1.53
N GLY A 355 8.24 7.17 2.85
CA GLY A 355 9.23 6.35 3.55
C GLY A 355 9.30 4.96 2.90
N ASN A 356 10.51 4.46 2.65
CA ASN A 356 10.72 3.23 1.90
C ASN A 356 11.97 2.50 2.40
N ALA A 357 12.01 1.19 2.19
CA ALA A 357 13.09 0.29 2.54
C ALA A 357 13.67 -0.40 1.29
N VAL A 358 14.89 -0.91 1.41
CA VAL A 358 15.56 -1.74 0.40
C VAL A 358 15.75 -3.12 1.03
N SER A 359 15.53 -4.20 0.28
CA SER A 359 15.82 -5.55 0.78
C SER A 359 17.28 -5.65 1.25
N LEU A 360 17.47 -6.27 2.42
CA LEU A 360 18.79 -6.52 2.99
C LEU A 360 19.29 -7.96 2.72
N LEU A 361 18.50 -8.78 2.02
CA LEU A 361 18.92 -10.12 1.62
C LEU A 361 20.03 -10.06 0.56
N GLY A 362 20.90 -11.08 0.57
CA GLY A 362 21.90 -11.26 -0.48
C GLY A 362 21.23 -11.49 -1.84
N HIS A 363 21.75 -10.89 -2.91
CA HIS A 363 21.19 -11.07 -4.25
C HIS A 363 21.32 -12.51 -4.79
N ASP A 364 22.17 -13.34 -4.17
CA ASP A 364 22.34 -14.77 -4.45
C ASP A 364 21.47 -15.68 -3.57
N ASP A 365 20.71 -15.11 -2.63
CA ASP A 365 19.80 -15.84 -1.75
C ASP A 365 18.54 -16.28 -2.52
N PRO A 366 18.12 -17.55 -2.50
CA PRO A 366 16.93 -18.02 -3.21
C PRO A 366 15.65 -17.18 -3.04
N PRO A 367 15.23 -16.75 -1.83
CA PRO A 367 14.10 -15.82 -1.68
C PRO A 367 14.31 -14.49 -2.40
N GLN A 368 15.52 -13.92 -2.38
CA GLN A 368 15.81 -12.66 -3.09
C GLN A 368 15.84 -12.83 -4.61
N ILE A 369 16.29 -13.99 -5.12
CA ILE A 369 16.22 -14.31 -6.55
C ILE A 369 14.76 -14.37 -7.03
N ARG A 370 13.88 -15.02 -6.25
CA ARG A 370 12.43 -15.06 -6.52
C ARG A 370 11.78 -13.68 -6.38
N GLY A 371 12.20 -12.93 -5.37
CA GLY A 371 11.75 -11.58 -5.04
C GLY A 371 12.55 -10.46 -5.72
N ALA A 372 13.26 -10.73 -6.82
CA ALA A 372 14.25 -9.81 -7.40
C ALA A 372 13.65 -8.48 -7.90
N PHE A 373 12.33 -8.41 -8.07
CA PHE A 373 11.60 -7.16 -8.29
C PHE A 373 11.80 -6.14 -7.16
N SER A 374 12.18 -6.57 -5.95
CA SER A 374 12.51 -5.71 -4.81
C SER A 374 13.93 -5.11 -4.86
N ASN A 375 14.77 -5.49 -5.83
CA ASN A 375 16.16 -4.99 -5.94
C ASN A 375 16.23 -3.47 -6.17
N ASN A 376 15.16 -2.86 -6.72
CA ASN A 376 15.04 -1.42 -6.92
C ASN A 376 13.63 -0.94 -6.53
N GLN A 377 13.53 0.30 -6.07
CA GLN A 377 12.24 0.94 -5.78
C GLN A 377 11.50 1.36 -7.04
N ILE A 378 12.23 1.73 -8.09
CA ILE A 378 11.66 2.19 -9.37
C ILE A 378 12.23 1.35 -10.50
N TRP A 379 11.34 0.79 -11.31
CA TRP A 379 11.63 0.19 -12.60
C TRP A 379 10.74 0.84 -13.65
N VAL A 380 11.23 0.89 -14.89
CA VAL A 380 10.38 1.24 -16.03
C VAL A 380 10.65 0.24 -17.13
N THR A 381 9.60 -0.41 -17.60
CA THR A 381 9.69 -1.37 -18.70
C THR A 381 8.91 -0.87 -19.90
N ARG A 382 9.29 -1.32 -21.10
CA ARG A 382 8.41 -1.16 -22.26
C ARG A 382 7.15 -2.00 -22.05
N TYR A 383 5.97 -1.47 -22.37
CA TYR A 383 4.72 -2.20 -22.23
C TYR A 383 4.77 -3.55 -22.95
N ASN A 384 4.33 -4.59 -22.24
CA ASN A 384 4.08 -5.91 -22.78
C ASN A 384 2.89 -6.52 -22.06
N ARG A 385 1.86 -6.90 -22.84
CA ARG A 385 0.61 -7.48 -22.32
C ARG A 385 0.80 -8.68 -21.38
N SER A 386 1.86 -9.46 -21.58
CA SER A 386 2.16 -10.65 -20.76
C SER A 386 2.92 -10.35 -19.46
N GLU A 387 3.53 -9.18 -19.33
CA GLU A 387 4.39 -8.79 -18.21
C GLU A 387 3.56 -8.01 -17.17
N GLN A 388 2.81 -8.73 -16.32
CA GLN A 388 1.89 -8.11 -15.35
C GLN A 388 2.25 -8.35 -13.88
N PHE A 389 2.87 -9.48 -13.56
CA PHE A 389 3.12 -9.94 -12.20
C PHE A 389 4.61 -10.00 -11.90
N ALA A 390 5.12 -9.12 -11.04
CA ALA A 390 6.55 -8.86 -10.88
C ALA A 390 7.37 -10.08 -10.42
N GLY A 391 6.75 -11.02 -9.69
CA GLY A 391 7.35 -12.30 -9.30
C GLY A 391 7.26 -13.42 -10.36
N GLY A 392 6.58 -13.16 -11.48
CA GLY A 392 6.30 -14.11 -12.56
C GLY A 392 4.89 -14.69 -12.54
N VAL A 393 4.53 -15.39 -13.61
CA VAL A 393 3.18 -15.98 -13.76
C VAL A 393 2.96 -17.11 -12.75
N LEU A 394 3.96 -17.97 -12.53
CA LEU A 394 3.92 -19.10 -11.61
C LEU A 394 4.99 -18.91 -10.52
N VAL A 395 4.57 -18.49 -9.32
CA VAL A 395 5.53 -18.12 -8.26
C VAL A 395 5.77 -19.22 -7.23
N TYR A 396 4.81 -20.13 -7.04
CA TYR A 396 4.93 -21.21 -6.06
C TYR A 396 6.07 -22.14 -6.49
N GLN A 397 7.09 -22.29 -5.63
CA GLN A 397 8.35 -23.00 -5.93
C GLN A 397 9.13 -22.47 -7.16
N SER A 398 8.96 -21.20 -7.53
CA SER A 398 9.70 -20.59 -8.65
C SER A 398 11.21 -20.53 -8.40
N HIS A 399 11.99 -20.43 -9.47
CA HIS A 399 13.45 -20.26 -9.41
C HIS A 399 13.90 -18.82 -9.77
N GLY A 400 12.95 -17.88 -9.88
CA GLY A 400 13.22 -16.46 -10.19
C GLY A 400 13.48 -16.14 -11.66
N ASP A 401 13.15 -17.08 -12.54
CA ASP A 401 13.40 -17.12 -13.98
C ASP A 401 12.37 -16.37 -14.85
N ASP A 402 11.30 -15.84 -14.24
CA ASP A 402 10.25 -15.02 -14.89
C ASP A 402 9.93 -13.74 -14.09
N THR A 403 10.93 -13.12 -13.46
CA THR A 403 10.73 -11.92 -12.63
C THR A 403 10.84 -10.62 -13.42
N LEU A 404 10.39 -9.50 -12.83
CA LEU A 404 10.60 -8.15 -13.36
C LEU A 404 12.08 -7.85 -13.65
N GLN A 405 13.00 -8.38 -12.84
CA GLN A 405 14.44 -8.29 -13.10
C GLN A 405 14.80 -8.95 -14.44
N VAL A 406 14.37 -10.20 -14.65
CA VAL A 406 14.63 -10.95 -15.89
C VAL A 406 14.05 -10.23 -17.12
N TRP A 407 12.86 -9.64 -16.98
CA TRP A 407 12.25 -8.86 -18.06
C TRP A 407 13.05 -7.59 -18.36
N SER A 408 13.49 -6.87 -17.32
CA SER A 408 14.25 -5.63 -17.44
C SER A 408 15.68 -5.84 -17.95
N ASP A 409 16.27 -7.02 -17.75
CA ASP A 409 17.62 -7.34 -18.25
C ASP A 409 17.72 -7.38 -19.77
N ARG A 410 16.56 -7.46 -20.46
CA ARG A 410 16.44 -7.31 -21.92
C ARG A 410 16.76 -5.89 -22.40
N ASP A 411 16.76 -4.92 -21.49
CA ASP A 411 17.24 -3.55 -21.69
C ASP A 411 16.61 -2.85 -22.90
N ARG A 412 15.29 -2.93 -23.00
CA ARG A 412 14.54 -2.40 -24.13
C ARG A 412 14.59 -0.87 -24.15
N SER A 413 14.43 -0.29 -25.35
CA SER A 413 14.22 1.16 -25.47
C SER A 413 12.87 1.56 -24.88
N ILE A 414 12.85 2.62 -24.08
CA ILE A 414 11.66 3.13 -23.39
C ILE A 414 11.34 4.61 -23.72
N GLU A 415 12.30 5.37 -24.25
CA GLU A 415 12.06 6.77 -24.64
C GLU A 415 11.05 6.85 -25.78
N ASN A 416 10.04 7.71 -25.63
CA ASN A 416 8.93 7.91 -26.58
C ASN A 416 8.14 6.63 -26.93
N ASN A 417 7.99 5.71 -25.98
CA ASN A 417 7.26 4.45 -26.14
C ASN A 417 6.18 4.31 -25.07
N ASP A 418 5.30 3.34 -25.28
CA ASP A 418 4.39 2.84 -24.25
C ASP A 418 5.19 2.12 -23.15
N ILE A 419 5.04 2.59 -21.90
CA ILE A 419 5.89 2.24 -20.77
C ILE A 419 5.06 1.98 -19.50
N VAL A 420 5.52 1.01 -18.72
CA VAL A 420 4.97 0.68 -17.40
C VAL A 420 5.97 1.09 -16.34
N LEU A 421 5.52 1.88 -15.38
CA LEU A 421 6.24 2.18 -14.15
C LEU A 421 5.96 1.07 -13.14
N TRP A 422 7.01 0.57 -12.50
CA TRP A 422 6.90 -0.33 -11.37
C TRP A 422 7.47 0.35 -10.14
N TYR A 423 6.66 0.42 -9.09
CA TYR A 423 7.09 1.02 -7.83
C TYR A 423 7.01 0.01 -6.70
N THR A 424 8.16 -0.27 -6.08
CA THR A 424 8.24 -1.11 -4.88
C THR A 424 8.21 -0.21 -3.65
N LEU A 425 7.15 -0.35 -2.88
CA LEU A 425 7.03 0.17 -1.53
C LEU A 425 7.54 -0.88 -0.56
N GLY A 426 8.35 -0.51 0.42
CA GLY A 426 8.89 -1.44 1.40
C GLY A 426 9.05 -0.85 2.78
N PHE A 427 8.97 -1.69 3.81
CA PHE A 427 9.34 -1.35 5.18
C PHE A 427 9.92 -2.57 5.91
N HIS A 428 10.90 -2.31 6.78
CA HIS A 428 11.46 -3.29 7.71
C HIS A 428 10.60 -3.34 8.97
N HIS A 429 10.24 -4.54 9.40
CA HIS A 429 9.47 -4.74 10.61
C HIS A 429 10.34 -5.43 11.66
N ILE A 430 10.72 -4.64 12.68
CA ILE A 430 11.33 -5.13 13.91
C ILE A 430 10.20 -5.11 14.95
N PRO A 431 9.56 -6.27 15.24
CA PRO A 431 8.36 -6.29 16.07
C PRO A 431 8.61 -5.70 17.47
N CYS A 432 7.61 -5.07 18.06
CA CYS A 432 7.66 -4.62 19.46
C CYS A 432 6.49 -5.21 20.28
N GLN A 433 6.44 -4.87 21.56
CA GLN A 433 5.40 -5.39 22.46
C GLN A 433 4.01 -4.85 22.10
N GLU A 434 3.94 -3.59 21.65
CA GLU A 434 2.70 -2.95 21.20
C GLU A 434 2.09 -3.63 19.99
N ASP A 435 2.89 -4.38 19.22
CA ASP A 435 2.42 -5.13 18.04
C ASP A 435 1.72 -6.46 18.43
N TYR A 436 1.77 -6.86 19.70
CA TYR A 436 1.24 -8.12 20.21
C TYR A 436 0.05 -7.91 21.17
N PRO A 437 -1.03 -8.70 21.06
CA PRO A 437 -1.27 -9.82 20.13
C PRO A 437 -1.75 -9.41 18.74
N VAL A 438 -2.19 -8.15 18.57
CA VAL A 438 -2.67 -7.58 17.31
C VAL A 438 -2.04 -6.21 17.13
N MET A 439 -1.44 -6.01 15.97
CA MET A 439 -0.61 -4.86 15.64
C MET A 439 -1.46 -3.61 15.32
N PRO A 440 -1.20 -2.46 15.96
CA PRO A 440 -1.72 -1.18 15.52
C PRO A 440 -1.35 -0.91 14.06
N THR A 441 -2.23 -0.26 13.31
CA THR A 441 -2.01 -0.05 11.88
C THR A 441 -0.75 0.78 11.59
N VAL A 442 0.16 0.25 10.77
CA VAL A 442 1.30 0.96 10.20
C VAL A 442 1.06 1.19 8.72
N ALA A 443 1.16 2.43 8.25
CA ALA A 443 0.85 2.79 6.87
C ALA A 443 2.03 3.43 6.13
N ALA A 444 2.17 3.07 4.86
CA ALA A 444 3.10 3.66 3.92
C ALA A 444 2.37 4.06 2.65
N SER A 445 2.83 5.12 1.97
CA SER A 445 2.16 5.61 0.76
C SER A 445 3.15 6.18 -0.26
N PHE A 446 2.68 6.33 -1.49
CA PHE A 446 3.33 7.12 -2.53
C PHE A 446 2.27 7.95 -3.29
N GLU A 447 2.71 9.01 -3.95
CA GLU A 447 1.83 9.89 -4.73
C GLU A 447 2.26 9.89 -6.20
N LEU A 448 1.29 9.82 -7.10
CA LEU A 448 1.42 10.17 -8.51
C LEU A 448 0.83 11.57 -8.67
N LYS A 449 1.70 12.57 -8.76
CA LYS A 449 1.33 13.98 -8.70
C LYS A 449 1.49 14.67 -10.06
N PRO A 450 0.50 15.44 -10.54
CA PRO A 450 0.66 16.23 -11.76
C PRO A 450 1.77 17.30 -11.60
N ALA A 451 2.60 17.45 -12.63
CA ALA A 451 3.74 18.34 -12.70
C ALA A 451 3.84 18.96 -14.10
N ASN A 452 3.24 20.14 -14.27
CA ASN A 452 3.01 20.79 -15.58
C ASN A 452 2.07 19.97 -16.50
N PHE A 453 1.19 19.17 -15.91
CA PHE A 453 0.14 18.47 -16.66
C PHE A 453 -0.99 19.44 -17.02
N PHE A 454 -1.43 20.25 -16.05
CA PHE A 454 -2.40 21.34 -16.24
C PHE A 454 -1.68 22.68 -16.50
N GLU A 455 -2.36 23.61 -17.18
CA GLU A 455 -1.83 24.95 -17.48
C GLU A 455 -1.66 25.81 -16.22
N SER A 456 -2.51 25.59 -15.21
CA SER A 456 -2.44 26.28 -13.93
C SER A 456 -2.95 25.38 -12.80
N ASN A 457 -3.19 25.95 -11.62
CA ASN A 457 -3.75 25.19 -10.51
C ASN A 457 -5.17 24.68 -10.85
N PRO A 458 -5.39 23.37 -11.04
CA PRO A 458 -6.66 22.79 -11.51
C PRO A 458 -7.74 22.75 -10.42
N VAL A 459 -7.55 23.45 -9.30
CA VAL A 459 -8.58 23.58 -8.24
C VAL A 459 -8.74 25.03 -7.79
N ILE A 460 -8.24 25.99 -8.58
CA ILE A 460 -8.33 27.41 -8.23
C ILE A 460 -9.78 27.92 -8.21
N GLY A 461 -10.64 27.40 -9.11
CA GLY A 461 -12.05 27.76 -9.19
C GLY A 461 -12.98 26.97 -8.26
N VAL A 462 -12.51 25.94 -7.55
CA VAL A 462 -13.35 25.08 -6.70
C VAL A 462 -13.98 25.90 -5.57
N ALA A 463 -15.31 25.89 -5.46
CA ALA A 463 -16.05 26.64 -4.45
C ALA A 463 -15.68 26.23 -3.01
N PRO A 464 -15.69 27.14 -2.03
CA PRO A 464 -15.59 26.76 -0.63
C PRO A 464 -16.95 26.22 -0.15
N ILE A 465 -16.95 25.55 1.01
CA ILE A 465 -18.18 25.16 1.70
C ILE A 465 -18.61 26.34 2.59
N PHE A 466 -19.88 26.71 2.52
CA PHE A 466 -20.49 27.75 3.33
C PHE A 466 -21.45 27.15 4.38
N GLU A 467 -21.74 27.92 5.44
CA GLU A 467 -22.68 27.48 6.49
C GLU A 467 -24.08 27.13 5.95
N LYS A 468 -24.52 27.82 4.89
CA LYS A 468 -25.79 27.54 4.20
C LYS A 468 -25.83 26.20 3.47
N ASP A 469 -24.68 25.60 3.19
CA ASP A 469 -24.58 24.30 2.50
C ASP A 469 -24.68 23.13 3.49
N LEU A 470 -24.65 23.41 4.80
CA LEU A 470 -24.72 22.42 5.87
C LEU A 470 -26.12 22.38 6.51
N PRO A 471 -26.57 21.21 7.00
CA PRO A 471 -27.84 21.11 7.70
C PRO A 471 -27.77 21.87 9.04
N VAL A 472 -28.84 22.61 9.37
CA VAL A 472 -28.99 23.24 10.69
C VAL A 472 -29.52 22.19 11.67
N CYS A 473 -28.61 21.42 12.27
CA CYS A 473 -28.95 20.47 13.32
C CYS A 473 -29.18 21.21 14.65
N ARG A 474 -30.44 21.38 15.08
CA ARG A 474 -30.73 21.80 16.46
C ARG A 474 -30.90 20.55 17.33
N PRO A 475 -30.22 20.46 18.49
CA PRO A 475 -30.50 19.37 19.43
C PRO A 475 -31.99 19.43 19.80
N PHE A 476 -32.64 18.27 19.85
CA PHE A 476 -33.97 18.16 20.46
C PHE A 476 -33.83 18.71 21.88
N ALA A 477 -34.51 19.81 22.18
CA ALA A 477 -34.61 20.29 23.55
C ALA A 477 -35.22 19.15 24.36
N SER A 478 -34.49 18.69 25.38
CA SER A 478 -35.01 17.74 26.35
C SER A 478 -36.24 18.34 27.02
N SER A 479 -37.42 17.91 26.60
CA SER A 479 -38.71 18.21 27.26
C SER A 479 -38.88 17.34 28.50
#